data_AF-A0A971IRN2-F1
#
_entry.id   AF-A0A971IRN2-F1
#
_cell.length_a   1.000
_cell.length_b   1.000
_cell.length_c   1.000
_cell.angle_alpha   90.00
_cell.angle_beta   90.00
_cell.angle_gamma   90.00
#
_symmetry.space_group_name_H-M   'P 1'
#
loop_
_entity.id
_entity.type
_entity.pdbx_description
1 polymer ?
#
loop_
_entity_poly.entity_id
_entity_poly.type
_entity_poly.pdbx_seq_one_letter_code
_entity_poly.pdbx_strand_id
1 'polypeptide(L)' 'MAHDMQVIAITHLPQIAAKGTKHYNVYKEDSAETTATYVRLLLKNERVTEIARMLSGAEVTVQAVENAKVMLEA' A
#
# COMPACT_ATOMS: atom_id res chain seq x y z
N MET A 1 -1.19 4.30 -19.61
CA MET A 1 0.28 4.13 -19.54
C MET A 1 0.68 2.71 -19.17
N ALA A 2 0.15 2.10 -18.09
CA ALA A 2 0.49 0.72 -17.72
C ALA A 2 -0.14 -0.39 -18.60
N HIS A 3 -0.89 -0.05 -19.65
CA HIS A 3 -1.50 -1.03 -20.55
C HIS A 3 -0.50 -1.61 -21.56
N ASP A 4 0.49 -0.82 -21.99
CA ASP A 4 1.43 -1.19 -23.05
C ASP A 4 2.85 -1.46 -22.51
N MET A 5 3.09 -1.21 -21.21
CA MET A 5 4.37 -1.45 -20.56
C MET A 5 4.20 -1.73 -19.07
N GLN A 6 5.13 -2.51 -18.51
CA GLN A 6 5.21 -2.71 -17.06
C GLN A 6 5.87 -1.51 -16.40
N VAL A 7 5.16 -0.89 -15.45
CA VAL A 7 5.67 0.20 -14.63
C VAL A 7 5.81 -0.27 -13.19
N ILE A 8 6.99 -0.10 -12.62
CA ILE A 8 7.27 -0.35 -11.20
C ILE A 8 7.57 1.00 -10.55
N ALA A 9 6.83 1.33 -9.49
CA ALA A 9 7.02 2.57 -8.74
C ALA A 9 7.08 2.26 -7.24
N ILE A 10 7.99 2.93 -6.54
CA ILE A 10 8.08 2.92 -5.08
C ILE A 10 7.54 4.26 -4.60
N THR A 11 6.55 4.25 -3.71
CA THR A 11 5.87 5.47 -3.28
C THR A 11 5.38 5.38 -1.85
N HIS A 12 5.35 6.53 -1.17
CA HIS A 12 4.68 6.72 0.11
C HIS A 12 3.34 7.46 -0.05
N LEU A 13 2.98 7.86 -1.29
CA LEU A 13 1.75 8.59 -1.56
C LEU A 13 0.59 7.62 -1.85
N PRO A 14 -0.51 7.67 -1.07
CA PRO A 14 -1.64 6.75 -1.24
C PRO A 14 -2.28 6.87 -2.61
N GLN A 15 -2.31 8.06 -3.21
CA GLN A 15 -2.90 8.31 -4.53
C GLN A 15 -2.17 7.54 -5.64
N ILE A 16 -0.84 7.42 -5.54
CA ILE A 16 -0.04 6.67 -6.52
C ILE A 16 -0.19 5.17 -6.26
N ALA A 17 -0.11 4.74 -5.00
CA ALA A 17 -0.24 3.33 -4.62
C ALA A 17 -1.63 2.75 -4.98
N ALA A 18 -2.70 3.55 -4.87
CA ALA A 18 -4.05 3.15 -5.24
C ALA A 18 -4.19 2.86 -6.73
N LYS A 19 -3.50 3.61 -7.60
CA LYS A 19 -3.54 3.44 -9.07
C LYS A 19 -2.78 2.20 -9.57
N GLY A 20 -1.97 1.56 -8.71
CA GLY A 20 -1.24 0.35 -9.07
C GLY A 20 -2.17 -0.85 -9.31
N THR A 21 -1.92 -1.65 -10.36
CA THR A 21 -2.66 -2.90 -10.59
C THR A 21 -2.35 -3.95 -9.52
N LYS A 22 -1.10 -3.97 -9.04
CA LYS A 22 -0.61 -4.79 -7.92
C LYS A 22 0.04 -3.85 -6.91
N HIS A 23 -0.13 -4.14 -5.63
CA HIS A 23 0.44 -3.35 -4.55
C HIS A 23 1.24 -4.28 -3.63
N TYR A 24 2.53 -4.01 -3.52
CA TYR A 24 3.45 -4.74 -2.65
C TYR A 24 3.78 -3.89 -1.44
N ASN A 25 3.78 -4.51 -0.26
CA ASN A 25 4.24 -3.89 0.96
C ASN A 25 5.68 -4.28 1.24
N VAL A 26 6.53 -3.30 1.48
CA VAL A 26 7.92 -3.47 1.91
C VAL A 26 7.95 -3.24 3.42
N TYR A 27 8.36 -4.25 4.18
CA TYR A 27 8.36 -4.20 5.63
C TYR A 27 9.66 -4.80 6.18
N LYS A 28 9.96 -4.47 7.44
CA LYS A 28 11.12 -4.99 8.16
C LYS A 28 10.65 -5.97 9.22
N GLU A 29 11.40 -7.04 9.41
CA GLU A 29 11.31 -7.85 10.62
C GLU A 29 12.65 -7.77 11.34
N ASP A 30 12.59 -7.37 12.60
CA ASP A 30 13.74 -7.30 13.48
C ASP A 30 13.84 -8.62 14.26
N SER A 31 15.01 -9.23 14.22
CA SER A 31 15.41 -10.33 15.10
C SER A 31 16.51 -9.86 16.04
N ALA A 32 16.86 -10.67 17.05
CA ALA A 32 17.90 -10.32 18.01
C ALA A 32 19.28 -10.05 17.36
N GLU A 33 19.52 -10.58 16.15
CA GLU A 33 20.84 -10.55 15.49
C GLU A 33 20.84 -9.74 14.19
N THR A 34 19.68 -9.55 13.56
CA THR A 34 19.59 -8.86 12.27
C THR A 34 18.22 -8.21 12.03
N THR A 35 18.22 -7.12 11.27
CA THR A 35 17.03 -6.52 10.68
C THR A 35 16.99 -6.91 9.21
N ALA A 36 15.97 -7.69 8.81
CA ALA A 36 15.77 -8.11 7.43
C ALA A 36 14.60 -7.35 6.80
N THR A 37 14.74 -7.03 5.51
CA THR A 37 13.67 -6.38 4.71
C THR A 37 13.00 -7.40 3.82
N TYR A 38 11.67 -7.38 3.84
CA TYR A 38 10.81 -8.30 3.12
C TYR A 38 9.84 -7.53 2.22
N VAL A 39 9.38 -8.21 1.18
CA VAL A 39 8.37 -7.70 0.26
C VAL A 39 7.27 -8.74 0.12
N ARG A 40 6.02 -8.33 0.31
CA ARG A 40 4.86 -9.22 0.11
C ARG A 40 3.79 -8.54 -0.73
N LEU A 41 3.09 -9.33 -1.55
CA LEU A 41 1.91 -8.86 -2.28
C LEU A 41 0.74 -8.66 -1.30
N LEU A 42 0.01 -7.56 -1.43
CA LEU A 42 -1.20 -7.29 -0.66
C LEU A 42 -2.45 -7.84 -1.36
N LEU A 43 -3.29 -8.50 -0.59
CA LEU A 43 -4.65 -8.87 -0.99
C LEU A 43 -5.56 -7.65 -1.06
N LYS A 44 -6.72 -7.76 -1.72
CA LYS A 44 -7.64 -6.62 -1.94
C LYS A 44 -8.03 -5.90 -0.65
N ASN A 45 -8.38 -6.65 0.40
CA ASN A 45 -8.72 -6.11 1.71
C ASN A 45 -7.51 -5.44 2.39
N GLU A 46 -6.34 -6.08 2.33
CA GLU A 46 -5.11 -5.51 2.89
C GLU A 46 -4.69 -4.23 2.17
N ARG A 47 -4.96 -4.12 0.86
CA ARG A 47 -4.73 -2.88 0.11
C ARG A 47 -5.57 -1.72 0.66
N VAL A 48 -6.84 -1.96 1.00
CA VAL A 48 -7.69 -0.91 1.59
C VAL A 48 -7.09 -0.43 2.90
N THR A 49 -6.71 -1.36 3.78
CA THR A 49 -6.10 -1.04 5.07
C THR A 49 -4.78 -0.29 4.90
N GLU A 50 -3.93 -0.70 3.96
CA GLU A 50 -2.64 -0.05 3.74
C GLU A 50 -2.80 1.37 3.17
N ILE A 51 -3.70 1.57 2.19
CA ILE A 51 -3.99 2.91 1.67
C ILE A 51 -4.60 3.79 2.76
N ALA A 52 -5.50 3.25 3.60
CA ALA A 52 -6.04 3.98 4.74
C ALA A 52 -4.94 4.38 5.74
N ARG A 53 -4.01 3.47 6.04
CA ARG A 53 -2.83 3.74 6.88
C ARG A 53 -1.95 4.83 6.28
N MET A 54 -1.71 4.81 4.97
CA MET A 54 -0.96 5.85 4.27
C MET A 54 -1.68 7.22 4.30
N LEU A 55 -3.01 7.24 4.41
CA LEU A 55 -3.82 8.47 4.50
C LEU A 55 -3.85 9.07 5.90
N SER A 56 -3.99 8.25 6.95
CA SER A 56 -4.17 8.72 8.34
C SER A 56 -2.93 8.60 9.23
N GLY A 57 -1.86 7.97 8.74
CA GLY A 57 -0.62 7.79 9.49
C GLY A 57 -0.68 6.62 10.47
N ALA A 58 -0.45 6.89 11.75
CA ALA A 58 -0.28 5.85 12.77
C ALA A 58 -1.60 5.13 13.15
N GLU A 59 -2.72 5.86 13.18
CA GLU A 59 -4.03 5.30 13.51
C GLU A 59 -4.94 5.27 12.28
N VAL A 60 -5.48 4.09 11.97
CA VAL A 60 -6.44 3.92 10.86
C VAL A 60 -7.83 4.30 11.34
N THR A 61 -8.39 5.36 10.75
CA THR A 61 -9.76 5.82 11.05
C THR A 61 -10.78 5.26 10.07
N VAL A 62 -12.06 5.25 10.46
CA VAL A 62 -13.16 4.82 9.59
C VAL A 62 -13.22 5.68 8.32
N GLN A 63 -13.02 7.00 8.46
CA GLN A 63 -13.00 7.94 7.34
C GLN A 63 -11.82 7.67 6.39
N ALA A 64 -10.66 7.28 6.92
CA ALA A 64 -9.52 6.91 6.08
C ALA A 64 -9.80 5.62 5.28
N VAL A 65 -10.49 4.65 5.88
CA VAL A 65 -10.92 3.43 5.19
C VAL A 65 -11.92 3.72 4.08
N GLU A 66 -12.92 4.58 4.33
CA GLU A 66 -13.89 4.97 3.30
C GLU A 66 -13.21 5.72 2.14
N ASN A 67 -12.32 6.67 2.45
CA ASN A 67 -11.54 7.36 1.42
C ASN A 67 -10.65 6.41 0.61
N ALA A 68 -10.04 5.42 1.27
CA ALA A 68 -9.21 4.42 0.62
C ALA A 68 -10.01 3.55 -0.37
N LYS A 69 -11.24 3.16 -0.02
CA LYS A 69 -12.14 2.43 -0.93
C LYS A 69 -12.44 3.25 -2.18
N VAL A 70 -12.83 4.51 -2.00
CA VAL A 70 -13.10 5.43 -3.12
C VAL A 70 -11.87 5.58 -4.03
N MET A 71 -10.67 5.69 -3.46
CA MET A 71 -9.43 5.77 -4.24
C MET A 71 -9.13 4.50 -5.06
N LEU A 72 -9.49 3.33 -4.56
CA LEU A 72 -9.23 2.03 -5.22
C LEU A 72 -10.29 1.68 -6.28
N GLU A 73 -11.46 2.30 -6.22
CA GLU A 73 -12.53 2.16 -7.21
C GLU A 73 -12.36 3.13 -8.40
N ALA A 74 -11.61 4.22 -8.22
CA ALA A 74 -11.35 5.27 -9.21
C ALA A 74 -10.14 4.98 -10.10
#